data_AF-A0A5C6EB18-F1
#
_entry.id   AF-A0A5C6EB18-F1
#
_cell.length_a   1.000
_cell.length_b   1.000
_cell.length_c   1.000
_cell.angle_alpha   90.00
_cell.angle_beta   90.00
_cell.angle_gamma   90.00
#
_symmetry.space_group_name_H-M   'P 1'
#
loop_
_entity.id
_entity.type
_entity.pdbx_description
1 polymer ?
#
loop_
_entity_poly.entity_id
_entity_poly.type
_entity_poly.pdbx_seq_one_letter_code
_entity_poly.pdbx_strand_id
1 'polypeptide(L)'
;MSVSEPSPVNALIDALVKCSARRNYQVAHDPEQLSQTVTKSASIQDSFSDDADSIAQLRPEMDKIAAPVGLFIKNHSSYAIQIGELGRELITGEWDDEYYGELISQWHGYQQYAAIARTWLLSDFSDDLNLFLVGPSGSKDEREWQNFSQIIERNDLVCRKIVWLPGKNDHNWSKELEEFLERTFLAEPWKASGATSGINLDALSDSMSDFEAWREVLERPEFKSEPVEHDALVSALLEADSK
;
A
#
# COMPACT_ATOMS: atom_id res chain seq x y z
N MET A 1 -17.86 10.58 -30.60
CA MET A 1 -17.06 10.89 -29.41
C MET A 1 -16.95 9.59 -28.63
N SER A 2 -15.83 8.87 -28.72
CA SER A 2 -15.62 7.70 -27.88
C SER A 2 -15.45 8.21 -26.45
N VAL A 3 -16.42 7.94 -25.59
CA VAL A 3 -16.24 8.12 -24.16
C VAL A 3 -15.17 7.11 -23.76
N SER A 4 -13.94 7.58 -23.51
CA SER A 4 -12.88 6.75 -22.96
C SER A 4 -13.42 6.08 -21.71
N GLU A 5 -13.22 4.78 -21.56
CA GLU A 5 -13.55 4.11 -20.32
C GLU A 5 -12.82 4.79 -19.15
N PRO A 6 -13.47 4.91 -17.99
CA PRO A 6 -12.88 5.54 -16.83
C PRO A 6 -11.68 4.71 -16.36
N SER A 7 -10.50 5.32 -16.32
CA SER A 7 -9.28 4.67 -15.82
C SER A 7 -9.21 4.82 -14.30
N PRO A 8 -9.07 3.71 -13.54
CA PRO A 8 -8.86 3.76 -12.10
C PRO A 8 -7.66 4.63 -11.70
N VAL A 9 -6.53 4.49 -12.40
CA VAL A 9 -5.31 5.27 -12.12
C VAL A 9 -5.59 6.77 -12.20
N ASN A 10 -6.29 7.21 -13.24
CA ASN A 10 -6.67 8.62 -13.39
C ASN A 10 -7.62 9.08 -12.29
N ALA A 11 -8.56 8.23 -11.87
CA ALA A 11 -9.46 8.54 -10.76
C ALA A 11 -8.70 8.73 -9.44
N LEU A 12 -7.70 7.89 -9.16
CA LEU A 12 -6.84 8.03 -7.99
C LEU A 12 -6.00 9.31 -8.04
N ILE A 13 -5.38 9.62 -9.19
CA ILE A 13 -4.62 10.86 -9.38
C ILE A 13 -5.52 12.08 -9.13
N ASP A 14 -6.72 12.10 -9.72
CA ASP A 14 -7.69 13.18 -9.53
C ASP A 14 -8.11 13.31 -8.06
N ALA A 15 -8.31 12.19 -7.36
CA ALA A 15 -8.65 12.21 -5.94
C ALA A 15 -7.50 12.76 -5.09
N LEU A 16 -6.25 12.39 -5.38
CA LEU A 16 -5.07 12.91 -4.70
C LEU A 16 -4.88 14.41 -4.91
N VAL A 17 -5.05 14.89 -6.14
CA VAL A 17 -4.99 16.32 -6.48
C VAL A 17 -6.10 17.09 -5.77
N LYS A 18 -7.35 16.59 -5.82
CA LYS A 18 -8.48 17.22 -5.11
C LYS A 18 -8.28 17.25 -3.60
N CYS A 19 -7.81 16.14 -3.02
CA CYS A 19 -7.55 16.02 -1.58
C CYS A 19 -6.45 16.99 -1.14
N SER A 20 -5.37 17.08 -1.92
CA SER A 20 -4.27 18.02 -1.70
C SER A 20 -4.73 19.48 -1.82
N ALA A 21 -5.53 19.80 -2.84
CA ALA A 21 -6.09 21.14 -3.03
C ALA A 21 -7.01 21.57 -1.88
N ARG A 22 -7.90 20.68 -1.40
CA ARG A 22 -8.76 20.93 -0.22
C ARG A 22 -7.93 21.31 1.02
N ARG A 23 -6.68 20.87 1.09
CA ARG A 23 -5.77 21.09 2.22
C ARG A 23 -4.69 22.14 1.98
N ASN A 24 -4.74 22.83 0.85
CA ASN A 24 -3.72 23.81 0.43
C ASN A 24 -2.30 23.21 0.30
N TYR A 25 -2.18 21.93 -0.05
CA TYR A 25 -0.88 21.32 -0.36
C TYR A 25 -0.48 21.64 -1.80
N GLN A 26 0.82 21.81 -2.03
CA GLN A 26 1.35 22.00 -3.37
C GLN A 26 1.62 20.62 -4.00
N VAL A 27 1.03 20.36 -5.15
CA VAL A 27 1.22 19.12 -5.92
C VAL A 27 2.08 19.42 -7.14
N ALA A 28 3.16 18.65 -7.32
CA ALA A 28 3.98 18.66 -8.52
C ALA A 28 3.97 17.26 -9.17
N HIS A 29 3.82 17.21 -10.49
CA HIS A 29 3.84 15.98 -11.28
C HIS A 29 5.24 15.63 -11.80
N ASP A 30 6.21 16.56 -11.70
CA ASP A 30 7.53 16.44 -12.32
C ASP A 30 8.66 16.53 -11.27
N PRO A 31 9.55 15.53 -11.17
CA PRO A 31 10.68 15.53 -10.24
C PRO A 31 11.70 16.66 -10.50
N GLU A 32 11.76 17.23 -11.71
CA GLU A 32 12.70 18.33 -12.02
C GLU A 32 12.44 19.60 -11.19
N GLN A 33 11.22 19.78 -10.67
CA GLN A 33 10.90 20.90 -9.79
C GLN A 33 11.39 20.69 -8.34
N LEU A 34 11.77 19.47 -7.98
CA LEU A 34 12.29 19.13 -6.65
C LEU A 34 13.81 19.13 -6.57
N SER A 35 14.51 19.02 -7.70
CA SER A 35 15.97 19.00 -7.80
C SER A 35 16.63 20.38 -7.75
N GLN A 36 15.86 21.47 -7.54
CA GLN A 36 16.39 22.84 -7.50
C GLN A 36 17.25 23.18 -6.27
N THR A 37 17.66 22.20 -5.47
CA THR A 37 18.81 22.35 -4.57
C THR A 37 19.97 21.47 -5.01
N VAL A 38 20.80 22.06 -5.88
CA VAL A 38 22.27 21.91 -5.95
C VAL A 38 22.78 20.50 -5.64
N THR A 39 22.77 19.60 -6.64
CA THR A 39 23.97 19.00 -7.26
C THR A 39 23.54 18.02 -8.36
N LYS A 40 23.88 18.36 -9.62
CA LYS A 40 23.92 17.51 -10.83
C LYS A 40 22.84 16.43 -11.04
N SER A 41 21.87 16.80 -11.87
CA SER A 41 21.64 16.17 -13.19
C SER A 41 21.44 14.65 -13.23
N ALA A 42 20.18 14.23 -13.09
CA ALA A 42 19.59 13.24 -13.97
C ALA A 42 18.07 13.36 -13.86
N SER A 43 17.39 13.79 -14.93
CA SER A 43 15.94 13.62 -14.99
C SER A 43 15.65 12.12 -15.14
N ILE A 44 14.46 11.68 -14.73
CA ILE A 44 14.00 10.31 -14.96
C ILE A 44 14.09 9.99 -16.45
N GLN A 45 13.75 10.94 -17.33
CA GLN A 45 13.85 10.78 -18.79
C GLN A 45 15.29 10.78 -19.31
N ASP A 46 16.19 11.61 -18.76
CA ASP A 46 17.59 11.71 -19.20
C ASP A 46 18.40 10.45 -18.83
N SER A 47 18.05 9.82 -17.69
CA SER A 47 18.60 8.51 -17.29
C SER A 47 18.17 7.38 -18.23
N PHE A 48 17.07 7.57 -18.95
CA PHE A 48 16.55 6.62 -19.94
C PHE A 48 16.94 7.00 -21.38
N SER A 49 17.39 8.24 -21.66
CA SER A 49 17.64 8.71 -23.02
C SER A 49 19.10 8.76 -23.45
N ASP A 50 20.07 8.93 -22.54
CA ASP A 50 21.40 9.45 -22.95
C ASP A 50 22.60 8.50 -22.82
N ASP A 51 22.42 7.22 -22.51
CA ASP A 51 23.50 6.23 -22.64
C ASP A 51 22.95 4.84 -23.00
N ALA A 52 22.94 4.51 -24.30
CA ALA A 52 22.54 3.19 -24.79
C ALA A 52 23.41 2.03 -24.26
N ASP A 53 24.57 2.32 -23.65
CA ASP A 53 25.54 1.34 -23.15
C ASP A 53 25.72 1.35 -21.62
N SER A 54 25.11 2.28 -20.86
CA SER A 54 25.29 2.40 -19.39
C SER A 54 24.01 2.31 -18.56
N ILE A 55 22.86 2.01 -19.18
CA ILE A 55 21.72 1.45 -18.44
C ILE A 55 22.25 0.19 -17.74
N ALA A 56 22.53 0.31 -16.45
CA ALA A 56 22.69 -0.85 -15.57
C ALA A 56 21.44 -1.69 -15.80
N GLN A 57 21.59 -2.74 -16.62
CA GLN A 57 20.51 -3.49 -17.27
C GLN A 57 19.24 -3.42 -16.43
N LEU A 58 18.30 -2.54 -16.84
CA LEU A 58 16.98 -2.49 -16.22
C LEU A 58 16.49 -3.93 -16.19
N ARG A 59 16.01 -4.36 -15.04
CA ARG A 59 15.67 -5.77 -14.94
C ARG A 59 14.54 -6.07 -15.93
N PRO A 60 14.50 -7.29 -16.51
CA PRO A 60 13.54 -7.63 -17.56
C PRO A 60 12.06 -7.39 -17.20
N GLU A 61 11.75 -7.32 -15.89
CA GLU A 61 10.42 -7.02 -15.37
C GLU A 61 9.97 -5.58 -15.68
N MET A 62 10.89 -4.62 -15.78
CA MET A 62 10.59 -3.20 -16.02
C MET A 62 10.20 -2.90 -17.47
N ASP A 63 10.73 -3.66 -18.44
CA ASP A 63 10.47 -3.46 -19.87
C ASP A 63 9.01 -3.75 -20.27
N LYS A 64 8.30 -4.52 -19.44
CA LYS A 64 6.94 -5.01 -19.73
C LYS A 64 5.85 -4.22 -19.02
N ILE A 65 6.22 -3.26 -18.17
CA ILE A 65 5.29 -2.47 -17.38
C ILE A 65 5.38 -0.99 -17.74
N ALA A 66 4.25 -0.30 -17.65
CA ALA A 66 4.22 1.14 -17.82
C ALA A 66 5.00 1.82 -16.69
N ALA A 67 5.69 2.93 -17.00
CA ALA A 67 6.34 3.73 -15.98
C ALA A 67 5.29 4.28 -14.99
N PRO A 68 5.54 4.22 -13.67
CA PRO A 68 4.60 4.74 -12.70
C PRO A 68 4.50 6.26 -12.78
N VAL A 69 3.34 6.81 -12.45
CA VAL A 69 3.12 8.26 -12.37
C VAL A 69 3.71 8.76 -11.04
N GLY A 70 4.62 9.73 -11.12
CA GLY A 70 5.15 10.43 -9.95
C GLY A 70 4.25 11.59 -9.52
N LEU A 71 3.96 11.69 -8.22
CA LEU A 71 3.29 12.82 -7.58
C LEU A 71 4.08 13.24 -6.35
N PHE A 72 4.27 14.55 -6.20
CA PHE A 72 4.97 15.12 -5.06
C PHE A 72 4.06 16.09 -4.35
N ILE A 73 3.90 15.89 -3.04
CA ILE A 73 3.01 16.69 -2.20
C ILE A 73 3.87 17.41 -1.17
N LYS A 74 4.00 18.72 -1.32
CA LYS A 74 4.74 19.56 -0.38
C LYS A 74 3.79 20.14 0.67
N ASN A 75 4.06 19.80 1.94
CA ASN A 75 3.42 20.33 3.14
C ASN A 75 4.51 20.64 4.21
N HIS A 76 4.17 20.61 5.50
CA HIS A 76 5.12 20.56 6.61
C HIS A 76 6.05 19.34 6.57
N SER A 77 5.57 18.23 6.01
CA SER A 77 6.34 17.05 5.61
C SER A 77 6.21 16.87 4.10
N SER A 78 7.29 16.47 3.45
CA SER A 78 7.42 16.40 2.00
C SER A 78 7.18 14.96 1.53
N TYR A 79 6.11 14.70 0.81
CA TYR A 79 5.76 13.33 0.41
C TYR A 79 6.03 13.09 -1.07
N ALA A 80 6.60 11.94 -1.39
CA ALA A 80 6.71 11.42 -2.76
C ALA A 80 5.78 10.21 -2.91
N ILE A 81 4.98 10.19 -3.96
CA ILE A 81 4.08 9.10 -4.30
C ILE A 81 4.41 8.64 -5.72
N GLN A 82 4.63 7.34 -5.90
CA GLN A 82 4.58 6.70 -7.21
C GLN A 82 3.27 5.93 -7.34
N ILE A 83 2.62 6.02 -8.49
CA ILE A 83 1.36 5.33 -8.78
C ILE A 83 1.59 4.35 -9.93
N GLY A 84 1.41 3.07 -9.64
CA GLY A 84 1.46 1.98 -10.63
C GLY A 84 0.09 1.34 -10.85
N GLU A 85 -0.10 0.76 -12.03
CA GLU A 85 -1.28 -0.03 -12.40
C GLU A 85 -0.93 -1.53 -12.37
N LEU A 86 -1.71 -2.32 -11.63
CA LEU A 86 -1.60 -3.77 -11.55
C LEU A 86 -2.66 -4.44 -12.40
N GLY A 87 -2.25 -5.44 -13.17
CA GLY A 87 -3.12 -6.13 -14.10
C GLY A 87 -3.56 -5.23 -15.25
N ARG A 88 -4.07 -5.84 -16.33
CA ARG A 88 -4.63 -5.11 -17.47
C ARG A 88 -6.15 -5.12 -17.45
N GLU A 89 -6.71 -6.29 -17.16
CA GLU A 89 -8.15 -6.53 -17.06
C GLU A 89 -8.43 -7.47 -15.88
N LEU A 90 -9.64 -7.40 -15.35
CA LEU A 90 -10.09 -8.28 -14.28
C LEU A 90 -10.41 -9.67 -14.86
N ILE A 91 -9.65 -10.68 -14.46
CA ILE A 91 -9.96 -12.08 -14.75
C ILE A 91 -10.72 -12.66 -13.55
N THR A 92 -12.03 -12.85 -13.69
CA THR A 92 -12.90 -13.35 -12.62
C THR A 92 -12.90 -14.88 -12.58
N GLY A 93 -12.65 -15.48 -11.41
CA GLY A 93 -12.82 -16.92 -11.19
C GLY A 93 -11.72 -17.85 -11.73
N GLU A 94 -10.74 -17.33 -12.47
CA GLU A 94 -9.56 -18.08 -12.94
C GLU A 94 -8.30 -17.30 -12.58
N TRP A 95 -7.80 -17.54 -11.36
CA TRP A 95 -6.49 -17.08 -10.96
C TRP A 95 -5.47 -18.17 -11.29
N ASP A 96 -5.05 -18.23 -12.54
CA ASP A 96 -4.02 -19.19 -12.95
C ASP A 96 -2.61 -18.76 -12.49
N ASP A 97 -1.69 -19.73 -12.49
CA ASP A 97 -0.30 -19.51 -12.06
C ASP A 97 0.44 -18.51 -12.98
N GLU A 98 0.04 -18.41 -14.25
CA GLU A 98 0.67 -17.52 -15.23
C GLU A 98 0.32 -16.05 -14.92
N TYR A 99 -0.95 -15.76 -14.68
CA TYR A 99 -1.46 -14.45 -14.32
C TYR A 99 -0.92 -13.99 -12.96
N TYR A 100 -0.91 -14.89 -11.96
CA TYR A 100 -0.29 -14.58 -10.68
C TYR A 100 1.22 -14.27 -10.84
N GLY A 101 1.92 -15.05 -11.67
CA GLY A 101 3.31 -14.79 -12.02
C GLY A 101 3.52 -13.43 -12.69
N GLU A 102 2.62 -13.03 -13.59
CA GLU A 102 2.64 -11.71 -14.21
C GLU A 102 2.46 -10.61 -13.15
N LEU A 103 1.45 -10.72 -12.28
CA LEU A 103 1.20 -9.72 -11.24
C LEU A 103 2.38 -9.56 -10.28
N ILE A 104 3.02 -10.66 -9.88
CA ILE A 104 4.25 -10.63 -9.07
C ILE A 104 5.38 -9.90 -9.81
N SER A 105 5.56 -10.20 -11.10
CA SER A 105 6.55 -9.53 -11.94
C SER A 105 6.28 -8.02 -12.03
N GLN A 106 5.02 -7.62 -12.25
CA GLN A 106 4.62 -6.22 -12.32
C GLN A 106 4.88 -5.49 -10.99
N TRP A 107 4.48 -6.09 -9.87
CA TRP A 107 4.73 -5.53 -8.55
C TRP A 107 6.24 -5.36 -8.28
N HIS A 108 7.06 -6.37 -8.58
CA HIS A 108 8.51 -6.27 -8.43
C HIS A 108 9.11 -5.17 -9.31
N GLY A 109 8.61 -4.99 -10.54
CA GLY A 109 9.02 -3.90 -11.41
C GLY A 109 8.71 -2.53 -10.80
N TYR A 110 7.50 -2.32 -10.25
CA TYR A 110 7.18 -1.06 -9.54
C TYR A 110 8.01 -0.86 -8.28
N GLN A 111 8.32 -1.92 -7.54
CA GLN A 111 9.22 -1.82 -6.40
C GLN A 111 10.64 -1.40 -6.81
N GLN A 112 11.11 -1.83 -7.98
CA GLN A 112 12.38 -1.37 -8.54
C GLN A 112 12.33 0.09 -8.98
N TYR A 113 11.25 0.54 -9.63
CA TYR A 113 11.03 1.97 -9.91
C TYR A 113 11.08 2.81 -8.63
N ALA A 114 10.49 2.32 -7.53
CA ALA A 114 10.53 3.00 -6.24
C ALA A 114 11.96 3.01 -5.65
N ALA A 115 12.70 1.91 -5.77
CA ALA A 115 14.07 1.84 -5.28
C ALA A 115 14.98 2.82 -6.03
N ILE A 116 14.82 2.88 -7.36
CA ILE A 116 15.53 3.81 -8.21
C ILE A 116 15.18 5.25 -7.85
N ALA A 117 13.88 5.59 -7.78
CA ALA A 117 13.45 6.94 -7.43
C ALA A 117 13.99 7.38 -6.07
N ARG A 118 14.00 6.48 -5.07
CA ARG A 118 14.55 6.78 -3.74
C ARG A 118 16.01 7.24 -3.77
N THR A 119 16.81 6.82 -4.76
CA THR A 119 18.22 7.24 -4.88
C THR A 119 18.40 8.68 -5.37
N TRP A 120 17.37 9.29 -5.95
CA TRP A 120 17.43 10.64 -6.53
C TRP A 120 16.57 11.66 -5.78
N LEU A 121 15.69 11.20 -4.89
CA LEU A 121 14.92 12.08 -4.04
C LEU A 121 15.83 12.79 -3.02
N LEU A 122 15.52 14.05 -2.74
CA LEU A 122 16.10 14.74 -1.59
C LEU A 122 15.78 13.95 -0.31
N SER A 123 16.66 14.05 0.70
CA SER A 123 16.50 13.35 1.98
C SER A 123 15.09 13.47 2.57
N ASP A 124 14.51 14.65 2.45
CA ASP A 124 13.20 15.00 3.00
C ASP A 124 12.05 14.27 2.32
N PHE A 125 12.25 13.75 1.10
CA PHE A 125 11.27 12.98 0.34
C PHE A 125 11.62 11.48 0.28
N SER A 126 12.89 11.12 0.41
CA SER A 126 13.35 9.73 0.25
C SER A 126 12.84 8.80 1.35
N ASP A 127 12.62 9.33 2.56
CA ASP A 127 12.07 8.57 3.68
C ASP A 127 10.53 8.52 3.66
N ASP A 128 9.91 9.51 3.04
CA ASP A 128 8.46 9.65 2.87
C ASP A 128 7.99 9.24 1.45
N LEU A 129 8.77 8.38 0.77
CA LEU A 129 8.37 7.75 -0.48
C LEU A 129 7.28 6.71 -0.21
N ASN A 130 6.20 6.77 -0.98
CA ASN A 130 5.09 5.83 -0.95
C ASN A 130 4.85 5.28 -2.37
N LEU A 131 4.55 4.00 -2.46
CA LEU A 131 4.14 3.34 -3.71
C LEU A 131 2.66 2.97 -3.62
N PHE A 132 1.84 3.62 -4.43
CA PHE A 132 0.42 3.32 -4.56
C PHE A 132 0.23 2.43 -5.78
N LEU A 133 -0.45 1.30 -5.60
CA LEU A 133 -0.76 0.38 -6.69
C LEU A 133 -2.26 0.28 -6.87
N VAL A 134 -2.72 0.29 -8.11
CA VAL A 134 -4.13 0.30 -8.47
C VAL A 134 -4.47 -1.00 -9.18
N GLY A 135 -5.42 -1.78 -8.64
CA GLY A 135 -5.95 -2.96 -9.31
C GLY A 135 -6.96 -2.62 -10.42
N PRO A 136 -7.35 -3.59 -11.25
CA PRO A 136 -8.34 -3.38 -12.31
C PRO A 136 -9.75 -3.16 -11.73
N SER A 137 -10.63 -2.51 -12.50
CA SER A 137 -12.03 -2.27 -12.14
C SER A 137 -12.75 -3.56 -11.73
N GLY A 138 -13.33 -3.58 -10.52
CA GLY A 138 -14.02 -4.75 -9.96
C GLY A 138 -13.14 -5.66 -9.09
N SER A 139 -11.83 -5.42 -9.03
CA SER A 139 -10.89 -6.18 -8.17
C SER A 139 -11.23 -6.13 -6.69
N LYS A 140 -12.00 -5.13 -6.24
CA LYS A 140 -12.48 -5.03 -4.85
C LYS A 140 -13.30 -6.26 -4.42
N ASP A 141 -14.07 -6.84 -5.35
CA ASP A 141 -15.03 -7.90 -5.05
C ASP A 141 -14.41 -9.30 -5.19
N GLU A 142 -13.17 -9.41 -5.68
CA GLU A 142 -12.45 -10.66 -5.88
C GLU A 142 -11.53 -10.96 -4.68
N ARG A 143 -11.71 -12.13 -4.05
CA ARG A 143 -11.01 -12.51 -2.82
C ARG A 143 -9.50 -12.60 -3.01
N GLU A 144 -9.09 -13.12 -4.15
CA GLU A 144 -7.70 -13.33 -4.49
C GLU A 144 -6.98 -11.97 -4.71
N TRP A 145 -7.67 -10.94 -5.21
CA TRP A 145 -7.16 -9.57 -5.30
C TRP A 145 -7.00 -8.95 -3.92
N GLN A 146 -7.95 -9.20 -3.02
CA GLN A 146 -7.81 -8.80 -1.62
C GLN A 146 -6.60 -9.48 -0.97
N ASN A 147 -6.41 -10.79 -1.17
CA ASN A 147 -5.24 -11.51 -0.66
C ASN A 147 -3.93 -10.96 -1.23
N PHE A 148 -3.88 -10.72 -2.55
CA PHE A 148 -2.70 -10.19 -3.23
C PHE A 148 -2.35 -8.78 -2.74
N SER A 149 -3.36 -7.92 -2.54
CA SER A 149 -3.16 -6.59 -1.98
C SER A 149 -2.54 -6.64 -0.58
N GLN A 150 -2.96 -7.58 0.27
CA GLN A 150 -2.39 -7.76 1.60
C GLN A 150 -0.95 -8.26 1.55
N ILE A 151 -0.60 -9.13 0.60
CA ILE A 151 0.78 -9.60 0.40
C ILE A 151 1.69 -8.40 0.04
N ILE A 152 1.22 -7.54 -0.86
CA ILE A 152 1.94 -6.31 -1.25
C ILE A 152 2.10 -5.37 -0.06
N GLU A 153 1.01 -5.06 0.66
CA GLU A 153 1.01 -4.09 1.75
C GLU A 153 1.85 -4.55 2.97
N ARG A 154 2.02 -5.86 3.18
CA ARG A 154 2.89 -6.41 4.24
C ARG A 154 4.37 -6.34 3.91
N ASN A 155 4.72 -6.08 2.66
CA ASN A 155 6.11 -5.95 2.25
C ASN A 155 6.59 -4.51 2.48
N ASP A 156 7.48 -4.33 3.45
CA ASP A 156 8.07 -3.02 3.77
C ASP A 156 9.42 -2.76 3.09
N LEU A 157 9.80 -3.57 2.09
CA LEU A 157 11.05 -3.33 1.35
C LEU A 157 10.94 -2.01 0.55
N VAL A 158 11.98 -1.20 0.55
CA VAL A 158 12.11 0.07 -0.20
C VAL A 158 11.27 1.22 0.35
N CYS A 159 9.95 1.07 0.42
CA CYS A 159 8.99 2.12 0.78
C CYS A 159 7.65 1.52 1.24
N ARG A 160 6.81 2.36 1.86
CA ARG A 160 5.43 1.99 2.22
C ARG A 160 4.60 1.77 0.96
N LYS A 161 3.87 0.66 0.92
CA LYS A 161 2.99 0.29 -0.20
C LYS A 161 1.54 0.32 0.25
N ILE A 162 0.66 0.86 -0.60
CA ILE A 162 -0.77 0.86 -0.34
C ILE A 162 -1.47 0.52 -1.65
N VAL A 163 -2.42 -0.42 -1.60
CA VAL A 163 -3.11 -0.91 -2.80
C VAL A 163 -4.57 -0.43 -2.77
N TRP A 164 -4.98 0.23 -3.85
CA TRP A 164 -6.39 0.55 -4.08
C TRP A 164 -7.00 -0.45 -5.05
N LEU A 165 -8.03 -1.16 -4.60
CA LEU A 165 -8.84 -2.06 -5.42
C LEU A 165 -10.17 -1.37 -5.73
N PRO A 166 -10.41 -0.90 -6.96
CA PRO A 166 -11.66 -0.26 -7.33
C PRO A 166 -12.81 -1.26 -7.41
N GLY A 167 -14.00 -0.83 -6.95
CA GLY A 167 -15.24 -1.55 -7.22
C GLY A 167 -15.59 -1.54 -8.72
N LYS A 168 -16.51 -2.42 -9.13
CA LYS A 168 -16.92 -2.52 -10.55
C LYS A 168 -17.65 -1.27 -11.06
N ASN A 169 -18.33 -0.56 -10.17
CA ASN A 169 -19.11 0.63 -10.50
C ASN A 169 -18.30 1.91 -10.25
N ASP A 170 -17.90 2.57 -11.33
CA ASP A 170 -17.12 3.81 -11.35
C ASP A 170 -17.79 4.98 -10.60
N HIS A 171 -19.13 5.00 -10.55
CA HIS A 171 -19.88 6.02 -9.81
C HIS A 171 -19.59 5.99 -8.31
N ASN A 172 -19.16 4.85 -7.78
CA ASN A 172 -18.81 4.69 -6.36
C ASN A 172 -17.35 5.02 -6.07
N TRP A 173 -16.48 5.13 -7.08
CA TRP A 173 -15.04 5.31 -6.86
C TRP A 173 -14.72 6.57 -6.07
N SER A 174 -15.47 7.65 -6.23
CA SER A 174 -15.24 8.87 -5.44
C SER A 174 -15.32 8.60 -3.93
N LYS A 175 -16.29 7.79 -3.49
CA LYS A 175 -16.45 7.44 -2.08
C LYS A 175 -15.38 6.43 -1.64
N GLU A 176 -15.11 5.43 -2.48
CA GLU A 176 -14.09 4.41 -2.20
C GLU A 176 -12.68 5.02 -2.11
N LEU A 177 -12.40 6.04 -2.92
CA LEU A 177 -11.15 6.79 -2.88
C LEU A 177 -11.05 7.66 -1.64
N GLU A 178 -12.15 8.26 -1.17
CA GLU A 178 -12.15 8.95 0.13
C GLU A 178 -11.81 7.97 1.27
N GLU A 179 -12.46 6.79 1.31
CA GLU A 179 -12.15 5.73 2.28
C GLU A 179 -10.69 5.22 2.16
N PHE A 180 -10.18 5.08 0.93
CA PHE A 180 -8.80 4.71 0.67
C PHE A 180 -7.82 5.76 1.19
N LEU A 181 -8.06 7.04 0.92
CA LEU A 181 -7.18 8.14 1.30
C LEU A 181 -7.10 8.31 2.82
N GLU A 182 -8.15 7.97 3.57
CA GLU A 182 -8.15 7.92 5.04
C GLU A 182 -7.24 6.82 5.63
N ARG A 183 -6.73 5.88 4.81
CA ARG A 183 -5.71 4.89 5.24
C ARG A 183 -4.27 5.37 5.00
N THR A 184 -4.11 6.51 4.33
CA THR A 184 -2.79 7.03 3.91
C THR A 184 -2.30 8.12 4.86
N PHE A 185 -1.09 8.65 4.64
CA PHE A 185 -0.58 9.83 5.35
C PHE A 185 -1.42 11.09 5.10
N LEU A 186 -2.27 11.07 4.06
CA LEU A 186 -3.25 12.10 3.81
C LEU A 186 -4.43 11.98 4.78
N ALA A 187 -4.60 10.93 5.56
CA ALA A 187 -5.54 11.00 6.67
C ALA A 187 -5.06 12.10 7.63
N GLU A 188 -5.93 13.04 8.03
CA GLU A 188 -5.63 14.01 9.09
C GLU A 188 -6.35 13.57 10.37
N PRO A 189 -6.03 12.40 10.96
CA PRO A 189 -6.81 11.83 12.06
C PRO A 189 -6.82 12.75 13.30
N TRP A 190 -5.81 13.60 13.46
CA TRP A 190 -5.75 14.60 14.53
C TRP A 190 -6.69 15.80 14.33
N LYS A 191 -7.13 16.09 13.09
CA LYS A 191 -8.12 17.14 12.82
C LYS A 191 -9.55 16.66 13.00
N ALA A 192 -9.78 15.37 13.18
CA ALA A 192 -11.05 14.84 13.64
C ALA A 192 -11.29 15.25 15.11
N SER A 193 -11.58 16.53 15.31
CA SER A 193 -12.18 17.03 16.54
C SER A 193 -13.62 16.50 16.62
N GLY A 194 -13.79 15.26 17.12
CA GLY A 194 -15.07 14.81 17.65
C GLY A 194 -15.71 13.53 17.10
N ALA A 195 -15.02 12.64 16.37
CA ALA A 195 -15.67 11.41 15.88
C ALA A 195 -14.81 10.12 15.87
N THR A 196 -13.67 10.07 16.55
CA THR A 196 -13.23 8.79 17.13
C THR A 196 -14.01 8.61 18.43
N SER A 197 -15.27 8.18 18.29
CA SER A 197 -15.96 7.49 19.39
C SER A 197 -14.99 6.43 19.90
N GLY A 198 -14.59 6.55 21.17
CA GLY A 198 -13.48 5.83 21.76
C GLY A 198 -13.43 4.36 21.36
N ILE A 199 -12.61 4.03 20.37
CA ILE A 199 -11.87 2.78 20.41
C ILE A 199 -10.91 3.01 21.56
N ASN A 200 -11.41 2.67 22.74
CA ASN A 200 -10.64 2.74 23.95
C ASN A 200 -9.44 1.81 23.72
N LEU A 201 -8.23 2.37 23.68
CA LEU A 201 -7.01 1.57 23.65
C LEU A 201 -6.95 0.64 24.89
N ASP A 202 -7.77 0.90 25.92
CA ASP A 202 -8.03 -0.03 27.03
C ASP A 202 -8.79 -1.31 26.63
N ALA A 203 -9.32 -1.44 25.41
CA ALA A 203 -9.84 -2.73 24.94
C ALA A 203 -8.71 -3.77 24.73
N LEU A 204 -7.44 -3.32 24.64
CA LEU A 204 -6.24 -4.17 24.76
C LEU A 204 -5.79 -4.39 26.21
N SER A 205 -6.37 -3.66 27.17
CA SER A 205 -6.19 -3.94 28.60
C SER A 205 -7.06 -5.13 29.03
N ASP A 206 -8.24 -5.33 28.42
CA ASP A 206 -9.05 -6.53 28.66
C ASP A 206 -8.32 -7.80 28.20
N SER A 207 -7.56 -7.76 27.10
CA SER A 207 -6.76 -8.92 26.65
C SER A 207 -5.55 -9.24 27.54
N MET A 208 -5.15 -8.35 28.45
CA MET A 208 -4.17 -8.70 29.49
C MET A 208 -4.78 -9.61 30.56
N SER A 209 -6.09 -9.55 30.78
CA SER A 209 -6.79 -10.45 31.72
C SER A 209 -6.89 -11.87 31.15
N ASP A 210 -7.18 -12.00 29.85
CA ASP A 210 -7.16 -13.26 29.12
C ASP A 210 -5.76 -13.91 29.16
N PHE A 211 -4.72 -13.09 28.99
CA PHE A 211 -3.34 -13.55 29.04
C PHE A 211 -2.93 -14.09 30.43
N GLU A 212 -3.44 -13.47 31.51
CA GLU A 212 -3.22 -13.94 32.88
C GLU A 212 -3.93 -15.28 33.15
N ALA A 213 -5.16 -15.43 32.67
CA ALA A 213 -5.94 -16.65 32.78
C ALA A 213 -5.29 -17.80 31.99
N TRP A 214 -4.79 -17.54 30.78
CA TRP A 214 -4.06 -18.53 29.98
C TRP A 214 -2.74 -18.92 30.64
N ARG A 215 -2.03 -17.95 31.22
CA ARG A 215 -0.80 -18.21 31.98
C ARG A 215 -1.07 -19.15 33.16
N GLU A 216 -2.15 -18.94 33.90
CA GLU A 216 -2.53 -19.82 35.01
C GLU A 216 -2.79 -21.26 34.54
N VAL A 217 -3.46 -21.44 33.39
CA VAL A 217 -3.69 -22.75 32.78
C VAL A 217 -2.36 -23.41 32.38
N LEU A 218 -1.49 -22.69 31.67
CA LEU A 218 -0.18 -23.21 31.23
C LEU A 218 0.74 -23.54 32.40
N GLU A 219 0.56 -22.87 33.54
CA GLU A 219 1.36 -23.11 34.73
C GLU A 219 0.92 -24.34 35.55
N ARG A 220 -0.21 -24.98 35.20
CA ARG A 220 -0.73 -26.15 35.92
C ARG A 220 0.21 -27.36 35.79
N PRO A 221 0.41 -28.14 36.88
CA PRO A 221 1.30 -29.30 36.86
C PRO A 221 0.95 -30.31 35.77
N GLU A 222 -0.35 -30.50 35.49
CA GLU A 222 -0.86 -31.43 34.48
C GLU A 222 -0.43 -31.09 33.03
N PHE A 223 -0.04 -29.85 32.75
CA PHE A 223 0.39 -29.41 31.42
C PHE A 223 1.89 -29.12 31.33
N LYS A 224 2.63 -29.22 32.45
CA LYS A 224 4.09 -29.02 32.51
C LYS A 224 4.91 -30.29 32.35
N SER A 225 4.32 -31.46 32.59
CA SER A 225 5.01 -32.75 32.50
C SER A 225 4.59 -33.52 31.25
N GLU A 226 5.54 -34.11 30.54
CA GLU A 226 5.22 -35.04 29.46
C GLU A 226 4.64 -36.36 30.00
N PRO A 227 3.68 -36.98 29.30
CA PRO A 227 3.03 -36.50 28.07
C PRO A 227 1.89 -35.50 28.36
N VAL A 228 1.80 -34.44 27.55
CA VAL A 228 0.72 -33.45 27.63
C VAL A 228 -0.44 -33.88 26.73
N GLU A 229 -1.62 -34.04 27.31
CA GLU A 229 -2.87 -34.27 26.55
C GLU A 229 -3.33 -32.94 25.91
N HIS A 230 -3.01 -32.75 24.63
CA HIS A 230 -3.26 -31.49 23.92
C HIS A 230 -4.75 -31.11 23.86
N ASP A 231 -5.65 -32.08 23.73
CA ASP A 231 -7.10 -31.81 23.69
C ASP A 231 -7.62 -31.28 25.03
N ALA A 232 -7.05 -31.75 26.14
CA ALA A 232 -7.37 -31.27 27.49
C ALA A 232 -6.84 -29.84 27.72
N LEU A 233 -5.65 -29.53 27.20
CA LEU A 233 -5.08 -28.18 27.26
C LEU A 233 -5.92 -27.17 26.47
N VAL A 234 -6.30 -27.51 25.24
CA VAL A 234 -7.13 -26.63 24.39
C VAL A 234 -8.49 -26.38 25.04
N SER A 235 -9.12 -27.43 25.59
CA SER A 235 -10.39 -27.29 26.30
C SER A 235 -10.24 -26.38 27.53
N ALA A 236 -9.17 -26.53 28.30
CA ALA A 236 -8.91 -25.70 29.49
C ALA A 236 -8.64 -24.22 29.15
N LEU A 237 -7.99 -23.93 28.01
CA LEU A 237 -7.76 -22.56 27.55
C LEU A 237 -9.07 -21.89 27.09
N LEU A 238 -9.92 -22.63 26.36
CA LEU A 238 -11.22 -22.11 25.91
C LEU A 238 -12.20 -21.85 27.07
N GLU A 239 -12.14 -22.66 28.13
CA GLU A 239 -12.90 -22.43 29.35
C GLU A 239 -12.41 -21.22 30.16
N ALA A 240 -11.11 -20.91 30.08
CA ALA A 240 -10.52 -19.74 30.73
C ALA A 240 -10.89 -18.42 30.02
N ASP A 241 -11.06 -18.47 28.70
CA ASP A 241 -11.49 -17.35 27.83
C ASP A 241 -12.98 -16.97 28.03
N SER A 242 -13.76 -17.86 28.64
CA SER A 242 -15.22 -17.71 28.80
C SER A 242 -15.66 -17.17 30.18
N LYS A 243 -14.71 -16.80 31.06
CA LYS A 243 -14.96 -16.35 32.44
C LYS A 243 -14.71 -14.86 32.63
#